data_AF-A0A1W9X4X5-F1
#
_entry.id   AF-A0A1W9X4X5-F1
#
_cell.length_a   1.000
_cell.length_b   1.000
_cell.length_c   1.000
_cell.angle_alpha   90.00
_cell.angle_beta   90.00
_cell.angle_gamma   90.00
#
_symmetry.space_group_name_H-M   'P 1'
#
loop_
_entity.id
_entity.type
_entity.pdbx_description
1 polymer ?
#
loop_
_entity_poly.entity_id
_entity_poly.type
_entity_poly.pdbx_seq_one_letter_code
_entity_poly.pdbx_strand_id
1 'polypeptide(L)'
;MPDKHTIPENTPPVNTNEPPVHQPATANAAPLPPEESQVPIRAITNAASSPLDEPPPIPPPFETASPPSNEPPPIPPPFETALPPYEEPPPIPPPFETASPPPIPPPFETALPPSDEPLPIPQPATANAALPPLSLEDSTVAELDWDSLENRVAACTACDLHKTRTQTVFGVGNRQTDLMLIGEAPGADEDEQGEPFVGRAGQLLTDMLYAIDLKRETVYITNVVKCRPPENRNPEPHELTCCNAFLQRQIELIKPKLIIAVGRVAAHHLLETDTPISKLRLQRFKYGETKIPLIATYHPAYLLRRPTEKRQSWQDLQFIYQTTTELKT
;
A
#
# COMPACT_ATOMS: atom_id res chain seq x y z
N MET A 1 -17.56 81.11 26.79
CA MET A 1 -18.15 80.58 25.55
C MET A 1 -17.25 79.50 25.02
N PRO A 2 -17.69 78.24 25.08
CA PRO A 2 -16.96 77.01 24.76
C PRO A 2 -17.33 76.49 23.35
N ASP A 3 -16.63 75.48 22.86
CA ASP A 3 -17.18 74.35 22.08
C ASP A 3 -16.07 73.26 22.03
N LYS A 4 -16.13 72.18 22.81
CA LYS A 4 -16.97 70.96 22.71
C LYS A 4 -16.85 70.23 21.37
N HIS A 5 -16.01 69.19 21.33
CA HIS A 5 -16.18 67.96 20.54
C HIS A 5 -15.38 66.87 21.29
N THR A 6 -15.98 66.17 22.26
CA THR A 6 -16.80 64.96 22.13
C THR A 6 -16.04 63.80 21.47
N ILE A 7 -15.40 62.99 22.31
CA ILE A 7 -14.93 61.64 22.03
C ILE A 7 -16.12 60.70 22.30
N PRO A 8 -16.52 59.81 21.37
CA PRO A 8 -17.48 58.76 21.68
C PRO A 8 -16.76 57.53 22.24
N GLU A 9 -16.95 57.27 23.54
CA GLU A 9 -16.85 55.93 24.12
C GLU A 9 -17.97 55.07 23.51
N ASN A 10 -17.59 54.01 22.80
CA ASN A 10 -18.55 53.02 22.32
C ASN A 10 -18.34 51.72 23.12
N THR A 11 -19.08 51.66 24.21
CA THR A 11 -19.24 50.48 25.07
C THR A 11 -19.95 49.37 24.29
N PRO A 12 -19.37 48.16 24.18
CA PRO A 12 -20.10 47.03 23.60
C PRO A 12 -21.20 46.55 24.57
N PRO A 13 -22.35 46.09 24.06
CA PRO A 13 -23.46 45.63 24.90
C PRO A 13 -23.08 44.36 25.67
N VAL A 14 -23.30 44.44 26.99
CA VAL A 14 -23.30 43.30 27.91
C VAL A 14 -24.43 42.35 27.51
N ASN A 15 -24.06 41.21 26.94
CA ASN A 15 -24.96 40.09 26.73
C ASN A 15 -25.07 39.31 28.05
N THR A 16 -26.20 39.47 28.73
CA THR A 16 -26.59 38.70 29.92
C THR A 16 -27.28 37.42 29.45
N ASN A 17 -26.54 36.32 29.35
CA ASN A 17 -27.18 35.01 29.21
C ASN A 17 -26.28 33.85 29.65
N GLU A 18 -26.34 33.54 30.95
CA GLU A 18 -25.99 32.25 31.56
C GLU A 18 -26.61 32.22 32.97
N PRO A 19 -26.91 31.07 33.59
CA PRO A 19 -27.70 29.92 33.12
C PRO A 19 -28.76 29.50 34.18
N PRO A 20 -29.76 28.64 33.88
CA PRO A 20 -30.43 27.89 34.94
C PRO A 20 -29.63 26.63 35.28
N VAL A 21 -29.14 26.65 36.52
CA VAL A 21 -28.56 25.56 37.30
C VAL A 21 -29.45 24.31 37.24
N HIS A 22 -28.97 23.23 36.63
CA HIS A 22 -29.48 21.88 36.87
C HIS A 22 -28.54 21.14 37.81
N GLN A 23 -29.12 20.71 38.94
CA GLN A 23 -28.51 19.94 40.01
C GLN A 23 -28.06 18.54 39.55
N PRO A 24 -27.09 17.93 40.25
CA PRO A 24 -26.59 16.60 39.92
C PRO A 24 -27.56 15.52 40.40
N ALA A 25 -28.13 14.77 39.45
CA ALA A 25 -28.86 13.55 39.75
C ALA A 25 -27.88 12.38 39.92
N THR A 26 -27.69 12.00 41.18
CA THR A 26 -27.57 10.63 41.72
C THR A 26 -26.90 9.56 40.84
N ALA A 27 -25.76 9.08 41.34
CA ALA A 27 -25.13 7.82 41.00
C ALA A 27 -26.14 6.66 40.93
N ASN A 28 -26.13 5.93 39.82
CA ASN A 28 -26.71 4.60 39.73
C ASN A 28 -25.69 3.64 39.12
N ALA A 29 -25.60 2.50 39.78
CA ALA A 29 -24.53 1.53 39.73
C ALA A 29 -24.35 0.85 38.36
N ALA A 30 -23.11 0.43 38.13
CA ALA A 30 -22.69 -0.42 37.03
C ALA A 30 -23.49 -1.74 36.99
N PRO A 31 -23.85 -2.27 35.81
CA PRO A 31 -24.35 -3.64 35.70
C PRO A 31 -23.20 -4.62 35.89
N LEU A 32 -23.39 -5.55 36.83
CA LEU A 32 -22.56 -6.73 37.06
C LEU A 32 -22.53 -7.64 35.81
N PRO A 33 -21.46 -8.42 35.60
CA PRO A 33 -21.38 -9.39 34.51
C PRO A 33 -22.35 -10.57 34.74
N PRO A 34 -22.89 -11.20 33.68
CA PRO A 34 -23.74 -12.37 33.84
C PRO A 34 -22.93 -13.60 34.28
N GLU A 35 -23.56 -14.35 35.19
CA GLU A 35 -23.11 -15.56 35.86
C GLU A 35 -22.66 -16.70 34.92
N GLU A 36 -21.71 -17.47 35.44
CA GLU A 36 -21.22 -18.74 34.93
C GLU A 36 -22.36 -19.77 34.75
N SER A 37 -22.54 -20.23 33.52
CA SER A 37 -23.40 -21.36 33.21
C SER A 37 -22.71 -22.66 33.63
N GLN A 38 -23.20 -23.24 34.73
CA GLN A 38 -22.86 -24.57 35.23
C GLN A 38 -23.36 -25.64 34.25
N VAL A 39 -22.42 -26.39 33.66
CA VAL A 39 -22.72 -27.61 32.90
C VAL A 39 -22.70 -28.80 33.88
N PRO A 40 -23.74 -29.65 33.93
CA PRO A 40 -23.80 -30.76 34.86
C PRO A 40 -22.92 -31.94 34.40
N ILE A 41 -22.02 -32.36 35.29
CA ILE A 41 -21.21 -33.59 35.14
C ILE A 41 -22.14 -34.80 35.35
N ARG A 42 -22.43 -35.54 34.28
CA ARG A 42 -23.00 -36.90 34.37
C ARG A 42 -21.87 -37.90 34.51
N ALA A 43 -21.88 -38.62 35.62
CA ALA A 43 -21.15 -39.86 35.81
C ALA A 43 -21.64 -40.91 34.79
N ILE A 44 -20.72 -41.49 34.03
CA ILE A 44 -20.94 -42.73 33.29
C ILE A 44 -19.82 -43.70 33.65
N THR A 45 -20.29 -44.87 34.03
CA THR A 45 -19.59 -46.05 34.56
C THR A 45 -18.70 -46.75 33.54
N ASN A 46 -17.68 -47.43 34.08
CA ASN A 46 -16.76 -48.35 33.41
C ASN A 46 -17.41 -49.40 32.52
N ALA A 47 -16.73 -49.73 31.41
CA ALA A 47 -16.19 -51.06 31.04
C ALA A 47 -16.35 -51.37 29.55
N ALA A 48 -15.23 -51.52 28.84
CA ALA A 48 -14.91 -52.68 27.98
C ALA A 48 -13.60 -52.43 27.19
N SER A 49 -12.73 -53.43 27.25
CA SER A 49 -11.34 -53.46 26.80
C SER A 49 -11.20 -53.84 25.32
N SER A 50 -10.22 -53.25 24.62
CA SER A 50 -9.39 -53.89 23.57
C SER A 50 -8.23 -52.95 23.17
N PRO A 51 -7.10 -53.49 22.64
CA PRO A 51 -5.76 -53.05 23.00
C PRO A 51 -5.27 -51.84 22.21
N LEU A 52 -4.69 -50.88 22.94
CA LEU A 52 -3.93 -49.77 22.37
C LEU A 52 -2.48 -50.22 22.18
N ASP A 53 -1.92 -49.84 21.03
CA ASP A 53 -0.52 -49.98 20.64
C ASP A 53 0.45 -49.57 21.76
N GLU A 54 1.53 -50.33 21.89
CA GLU A 54 2.67 -50.01 22.76
C GLU A 54 3.24 -48.62 22.42
N PRO A 55 3.43 -47.72 23.40
CA PRO A 55 4.12 -46.47 23.16
C PRO A 55 5.60 -46.74 22.87
N PRO A 56 6.25 -45.97 21.95
CA PRO A 56 7.64 -46.19 21.60
C PRO A 56 8.57 -45.96 22.81
N PRO A 57 9.74 -46.62 22.83
CA PRO A 57 10.66 -46.57 23.98
C PRO A 57 11.19 -45.16 24.23
N ILE A 58 11.23 -44.81 25.51
CA ILE A 58 11.77 -43.55 26.05
C ILE A 58 13.28 -43.51 25.73
N PRO A 59 13.80 -42.42 25.13
CA PRO A 59 15.23 -42.28 24.88
C PRO A 59 16.03 -42.17 26.19
N PRO A 60 17.31 -42.62 26.22
CA PRO A 60 18.13 -42.57 27.41
C PRO A 60 18.35 -41.13 27.90
N PRO A 61 18.60 -40.92 29.21
CA PRO A 61 18.86 -39.60 29.75
C PRO A 61 20.11 -39.00 29.11
N PHE A 62 20.00 -37.74 28.66
CA PHE A 62 21.13 -36.97 28.14
C PHE A 62 22.23 -36.87 29.19
N GLU A 63 23.44 -37.31 28.81
CA GLU A 63 24.67 -37.00 29.54
C GLU A 63 24.79 -35.48 29.68
N THR A 64 24.92 -35.03 30.93
CA THR A 64 25.21 -33.64 31.26
C THR A 64 26.61 -33.30 30.77
N ALA A 65 26.70 -32.64 29.61
CA ALA A 65 27.94 -32.02 29.16
C ALA A 65 28.25 -30.79 30.03
N SER A 66 29.46 -30.77 30.59
CA SER A 66 30.05 -29.64 31.30
C SER A 66 29.96 -28.33 30.47
N PRO A 67 29.82 -27.16 31.10
CA PRO A 67 29.75 -25.90 30.36
C PRO A 67 31.06 -25.63 29.61
N PRO A 68 31.02 -25.13 28.36
CA PRO A 68 32.23 -24.78 27.63
C PRO A 68 32.91 -23.57 28.25
N SER A 69 34.23 -23.65 28.35
CA SER A 69 35.13 -22.59 28.78
C SER A 69 34.90 -21.32 27.95
N ASN A 70 34.85 -20.20 28.66
CA ASN A 70 34.58 -18.86 28.13
C ASN A 70 35.84 -18.25 27.49
N GLU A 71 36.36 -18.88 26.43
CA GLU A 71 37.49 -18.35 25.65
C GLU A 71 37.00 -17.83 24.29
N PRO A 72 37.30 -16.57 23.91
CA PRO A 72 36.92 -16.05 22.60
C PRO A 72 37.64 -16.82 21.49
N PRO A 73 36.99 -17.05 20.32
CA PRO A 73 37.62 -17.76 19.22
C PRO A 73 38.86 -17.00 18.71
N PRO A 74 39.90 -17.70 18.23
CA PRO A 74 41.08 -17.06 17.67
C PRO A 74 40.70 -16.21 16.46
N ILE A 75 41.23 -14.98 16.44
CA ILE A 75 41.08 -14.04 15.32
C ILE A 75 41.67 -14.69 14.06
N PRO A 76 40.93 -14.80 12.95
CA PRO A 76 41.48 -15.36 11.71
C PRO A 76 42.63 -14.47 11.20
N PRO A 77 43.66 -15.06 10.55
CA PRO A 77 44.72 -14.29 9.95
C PRO A 77 44.16 -13.36 8.86
N PRO A 78 44.79 -12.20 8.60
CA PRO A 78 44.36 -11.31 7.54
C PRO A 78 44.37 -12.07 6.20
N PHE A 79 43.25 -12.02 5.49
CA PHE A 79 43.15 -12.52 4.12
C PHE A 79 44.10 -11.70 3.24
N GLU A 80 45.27 -12.25 2.97
CA GLU A 80 46.13 -11.80 1.88
C GLU A 80 45.58 -12.33 0.57
N THR A 81 44.43 -11.78 0.16
CA THR A 81 43.96 -11.92 -1.22
C THR A 81 44.79 -11.00 -2.10
N ALA A 82 45.82 -11.57 -2.71
CA ALA A 82 46.42 -11.01 -3.90
C ALA A 82 45.30 -10.73 -4.91
N LEU A 83 45.12 -9.46 -5.27
CA LEU A 83 44.23 -9.07 -6.36
C LEU A 83 44.66 -9.85 -7.61
N PRO A 84 43.74 -10.47 -8.36
CA PRO A 84 44.08 -11.08 -9.63
C PRO A 84 44.73 -10.02 -10.54
N PRO A 85 45.68 -10.41 -11.40
CA PRO A 85 46.30 -9.47 -12.34
C PRO A 85 45.21 -8.78 -13.16
N TYR A 86 45.28 -7.45 -13.23
CA TYR A 86 44.38 -6.64 -14.04
C TYR A 86 44.55 -7.02 -15.51
N GLU A 87 43.58 -7.75 -16.07
CA GLU A 87 43.46 -7.91 -17.51
C GLU A 87 42.95 -6.60 -18.10
N GLU A 88 43.70 -6.00 -19.03
CA GLU A 88 43.23 -4.85 -19.78
C GLU A 88 41.92 -5.18 -20.49
N PRO A 89 40.87 -4.34 -20.36
CA PRO A 89 39.63 -4.57 -21.07
C PRO A 89 39.87 -4.54 -22.59
N PRO A 90 39.13 -5.35 -23.38
CA PRO A 90 39.26 -5.36 -24.83
C PRO A 90 39.01 -3.96 -25.40
N PRO A 91 39.68 -3.59 -26.50
CA PRO A 91 39.51 -2.28 -27.14
C PRO A 91 38.05 -2.06 -27.50
N ILE A 92 37.55 -0.87 -27.14
CA ILE A 92 36.19 -0.42 -27.45
C ILE A 92 36.02 -0.44 -28.97
N PRO A 93 34.97 -1.11 -29.52
CA PRO A 93 34.72 -1.11 -30.95
C PRO A 93 34.49 0.34 -31.45
N PRO A 94 34.87 0.65 -32.70
CA PRO A 94 34.65 1.98 -33.25
C PRO A 94 33.15 2.34 -33.23
N PRO A 95 32.81 3.64 -33.15
CA PRO A 95 31.41 4.08 -33.23
C PRO A 95 30.77 3.53 -34.49
N PHE A 96 29.60 2.90 -34.35
CA PHE A 96 28.78 2.50 -35.49
C PHE A 96 28.56 3.71 -36.40
N GLU A 97 28.98 3.58 -37.66
CA GLU A 97 28.60 4.51 -38.72
C GLU A 97 27.08 4.67 -38.71
N THR A 98 26.65 5.92 -38.61
CA THR A 98 25.24 6.31 -38.68
C THR A 98 24.68 5.90 -40.03
N ALA A 99 23.94 4.79 -40.07
CA ALA A 99 23.07 4.49 -41.19
C ALA A 99 22.05 5.63 -41.32
N SER A 100 22.00 6.26 -42.51
CA SER A 100 21.02 7.29 -42.84
C SER A 100 19.60 6.74 -42.67
N PRO A 101 18.65 7.53 -42.13
CA PRO A 101 17.27 7.09 -42.00
C PRO A 101 16.66 6.82 -43.40
N PRO A 102 15.76 5.82 -43.53
CA PRO A 102 15.06 5.58 -44.78
C PRO A 102 14.17 6.77 -45.16
N PRO A 103 13.93 7.01 -46.46
CA PRO A 103 13.11 8.12 -46.93
C PRO A 103 11.67 7.99 -46.43
N ILE A 104 11.13 9.12 -45.96
CA ILE A 104 9.74 9.29 -45.52
C ILE A 104 8.81 9.04 -46.72
N PRO A 105 7.78 8.18 -46.61
CA PRO A 105 6.80 7.99 -47.68
C PRO A 105 5.97 9.27 -47.91
N PRO A 106 5.54 9.56 -49.16
CA PRO A 106 4.72 10.73 -49.45
C PRO A 106 3.37 10.68 -48.72
N PRO A 107 2.79 11.84 -48.38
CA PRO A 107 1.47 11.89 -47.73
C PRO A 107 0.42 11.29 -48.66
N PHE A 108 -0.38 10.36 -48.13
CA PHE A 108 -1.57 9.84 -48.78
C PHE A 108 -2.60 10.97 -48.92
N GLU A 109 -2.71 11.48 -50.14
CA GLU A 109 -3.82 12.33 -50.57
C GLU A 109 -4.92 11.44 -51.12
N THR A 110 -6.02 11.30 -50.37
CA THR A 110 -7.32 10.94 -50.92
C THR A 110 -8.40 11.30 -49.91
N ALA A 111 -8.89 12.53 -50.02
CA ALA A 111 -10.10 12.98 -49.39
C ALA A 111 -11.30 12.22 -49.99
N LEU A 112 -12.05 11.51 -49.14
CA LEU A 112 -13.41 11.08 -49.46
C LEU A 112 -14.36 12.27 -49.20
N PRO A 113 -15.38 12.49 -50.06
CA PRO A 113 -16.34 13.57 -49.87
C PRO A 113 -17.28 13.29 -48.68
N PRO A 114 -17.74 14.33 -47.95
CA PRO A 114 -18.70 14.17 -46.87
C PRO A 114 -20.07 13.74 -47.43
N SER A 115 -20.66 12.70 -46.85
CA SER A 115 -22.05 12.30 -47.11
C SER A 115 -22.98 13.09 -46.18
N ASP A 116 -23.81 13.94 -46.76
CA ASP A 116 -24.92 14.64 -46.10
C ASP A 116 -26.10 13.69 -45.86
N GLU A 117 -26.08 12.95 -44.75
CA GLU A 117 -27.27 12.24 -44.27
C GLU A 117 -27.56 12.60 -42.80
N PRO A 118 -28.73 13.17 -42.45
CA PRO A 118 -29.05 13.52 -41.07
C PRO A 118 -29.34 12.28 -40.23
N LEU A 119 -28.64 12.14 -39.11
CA LEU A 119 -28.91 11.11 -38.10
C LEU A 119 -30.29 11.33 -37.43
N PRO A 120 -31.09 10.28 -37.22
CA PRO A 120 -32.39 10.40 -36.57
C PRO A 120 -32.24 10.63 -35.06
N ILE A 121 -32.99 11.60 -34.54
CA ILE A 121 -33.06 11.97 -33.12
C ILE A 121 -33.90 10.91 -32.37
N PRO A 122 -33.40 10.26 -31.30
CA PRO A 122 -34.23 9.36 -30.50
C PRO A 122 -35.21 10.15 -29.61
N GLN A 123 -36.48 9.76 -29.64
CA GLN A 123 -37.54 10.28 -28.77
C GLN A 123 -37.44 9.72 -27.34
N PRO A 124 -37.92 10.44 -26.31
CA PRO A 124 -37.89 9.97 -24.93
C PRO A 124 -39.07 9.02 -24.66
N ALA A 125 -38.78 7.76 -24.35
CA ALA A 125 -39.77 6.84 -23.81
C ALA A 125 -39.80 6.95 -22.28
N THR A 126 -40.93 7.41 -21.75
CA THR A 126 -41.34 7.25 -20.36
C THR A 126 -41.81 5.82 -20.12
N ALA A 127 -41.47 5.23 -18.97
CA ALA A 127 -42.41 4.51 -18.11
C ALA A 127 -41.69 3.78 -16.96
N ASN A 128 -42.26 3.93 -15.78
CA ASN A 128 -41.92 3.27 -14.52
C ASN A 128 -41.78 1.75 -14.66
N ALA A 129 -40.69 1.20 -14.14
CA ALA A 129 -40.59 -0.20 -13.76
C ALA A 129 -40.17 -0.28 -12.28
N ALA A 130 -40.94 -1.04 -11.51
CA ALA A 130 -40.76 -1.27 -10.09
C ALA A 130 -39.36 -1.80 -9.77
N LEU A 131 -38.76 -1.29 -8.69
CA LEU A 131 -37.44 -1.68 -8.22
C LEU A 131 -37.43 -3.18 -7.79
N PRO A 132 -36.50 -3.99 -8.30
CA PRO A 132 -36.30 -5.37 -7.84
C PRO A 132 -35.60 -5.36 -6.46
N PRO A 133 -35.64 -6.49 -5.71
CA PRO A 133 -35.07 -6.56 -4.37
C PRO A 133 -33.54 -6.53 -4.41
N LEU A 134 -32.94 -5.76 -3.49
CA LEU A 134 -31.50 -5.56 -3.35
C LEU A 134 -30.73 -6.89 -3.31
N SER A 135 -29.80 -7.04 -4.23
CA SER A 135 -28.86 -8.16 -4.30
C SER A 135 -27.50 -7.72 -3.73
N LEU A 136 -26.66 -8.65 -3.29
CA LEU A 136 -25.33 -8.39 -2.72
C LEU A 136 -24.35 -7.68 -3.71
N GLU A 137 -24.80 -7.29 -4.89
CA GLU A 137 -24.07 -6.49 -5.87
C GLU A 137 -24.28 -4.97 -5.72
N ASP A 138 -25.21 -4.54 -4.86
CA ASP A 138 -25.65 -3.15 -4.75
C ASP A 138 -24.78 -2.27 -3.84
N SER A 139 -23.88 -2.86 -3.03
CA SER A 139 -22.96 -2.09 -2.20
C SER A 139 -21.83 -1.50 -3.04
N THR A 140 -21.69 -0.18 -2.97
CA THR A 140 -20.58 0.53 -3.62
C THR A 140 -19.25 0.11 -2.98
N VAL A 141 -18.14 0.12 -3.73
CA VAL A 141 -16.81 -0.25 -3.17
C VAL A 141 -16.46 0.61 -1.94
N ALA A 142 -16.98 1.84 -1.88
CA ALA A 142 -16.81 2.78 -0.77
C ALA A 142 -17.43 2.30 0.55
N GLU A 143 -18.39 1.37 0.54
CA GLU A 143 -19.11 0.91 1.72
C GLU A 143 -18.61 -0.44 2.25
N LEU A 144 -17.77 -1.14 1.48
CA LEU A 144 -17.29 -2.47 1.83
C LEU A 144 -16.43 -2.43 3.10
N ASP A 145 -16.65 -3.38 4.01
CA ASP A 145 -15.69 -3.67 5.06
C ASP A 145 -14.43 -4.35 4.49
N TRP A 146 -13.45 -4.63 5.34
CA TRP A 146 -12.17 -5.16 4.89
C TRP A 146 -12.30 -6.51 4.18
N ASP A 147 -13.01 -7.46 4.79
CA ASP A 147 -13.11 -8.82 4.27
C ASP A 147 -13.95 -8.84 2.98
N SER A 148 -15.01 -8.03 2.89
CA SER A 148 -15.79 -7.86 1.67
C SER A 148 -14.98 -7.20 0.56
N LEU A 149 -14.12 -6.24 0.89
CA LEU A 149 -13.22 -5.58 -0.06
C LEU A 149 -12.19 -6.57 -0.63
N GLU A 150 -11.60 -7.39 0.23
CA GLU A 150 -10.62 -8.42 -0.16
C GLU A 150 -11.27 -9.47 -1.09
N ASN A 151 -12.45 -9.96 -0.74
CA ASN A 151 -13.24 -10.87 -1.58
C ASN A 151 -13.64 -10.24 -2.93
N ARG A 152 -14.04 -8.96 -2.93
CA ARG A 152 -14.39 -8.22 -4.15
C ARG A 152 -13.20 -8.07 -5.08
N VAL A 153 -12.01 -7.82 -4.53
CA VAL A 153 -10.77 -7.77 -5.33
C VAL A 153 -10.45 -9.14 -5.92
N ALA A 154 -10.50 -10.21 -5.12
CA ALA A 154 -10.21 -11.57 -5.59
C ALA A 154 -11.09 -11.98 -6.79
N ALA A 155 -12.37 -11.60 -6.77
CA ALA A 155 -13.33 -11.87 -7.83
C ALA A 155 -13.35 -10.82 -8.97
N CYS A 156 -12.54 -9.77 -8.91
CA CYS A 156 -12.65 -8.62 -9.81
C CYS A 156 -12.33 -8.97 -11.28
N THR A 157 -13.19 -8.51 -12.20
CA THR A 157 -13.03 -8.65 -13.66
C THR A 157 -13.13 -7.30 -14.40
N ALA A 158 -13.02 -6.18 -13.69
CA ALA A 158 -13.31 -4.83 -14.21
C ALA A 158 -12.34 -4.29 -15.28
N CYS A 159 -11.19 -4.93 -15.50
CA CYS A 159 -10.23 -4.59 -16.57
C CYS A 159 -9.53 -5.84 -17.09
N ASP A 160 -8.86 -5.75 -18.23
CA ASP A 160 -8.30 -6.91 -18.94
C ASP A 160 -7.17 -7.64 -18.20
N LEU A 161 -6.58 -7.04 -17.17
CA LEU A 161 -5.57 -7.68 -16.33
C LEU A 161 -6.07 -8.95 -15.62
N HIS A 162 -7.38 -9.11 -15.44
CA HIS A 162 -7.94 -10.33 -14.87
C HIS A 162 -7.73 -11.57 -15.73
N LYS A 163 -7.54 -11.39 -17.05
CA LYS A 163 -7.42 -12.48 -18.02
C LYS A 163 -6.09 -13.21 -17.93
N THR A 164 -5.05 -12.54 -17.41
CA THR A 164 -3.66 -13.03 -17.45
C THR A 164 -3.03 -13.24 -16.08
N ARG A 165 -3.65 -12.75 -15.01
CA ARG A 165 -3.16 -12.98 -13.64
C ARG A 165 -3.32 -14.44 -13.23
N THR A 166 -2.43 -14.93 -12.38
CA THR A 166 -2.64 -16.17 -11.64
C THR A 166 -3.58 -15.93 -10.47
N GLN A 167 -3.33 -14.85 -9.72
CA GLN A 167 -4.20 -14.37 -8.65
C GLN A 167 -4.03 -12.87 -8.43
N THR A 168 -4.91 -12.28 -7.64
CA THR A 168 -4.79 -10.87 -7.26
C THR A 168 -3.82 -10.71 -6.11
N VAL A 169 -3.15 -9.56 -6.08
CA VAL A 169 -2.28 -9.14 -4.99
C VAL A 169 -2.93 -7.97 -4.27
N PHE A 170 -3.65 -8.26 -3.19
CA PHE A 170 -4.47 -7.29 -2.49
C PHE A 170 -3.64 -6.28 -1.68
N GLY A 171 -2.66 -6.79 -0.93
CA GLY A 171 -1.85 -6.03 0.02
C GLY A 171 -1.61 -6.84 1.28
N VAL A 172 -0.52 -6.54 1.99
CA VAL A 172 -0.13 -7.25 3.23
C VAL A 172 0.38 -6.28 4.28
N GLY A 173 0.32 -6.71 5.55
CA GLY A 173 0.89 -5.99 6.68
C GLY A 173 -0.15 -5.51 7.69
N ASN A 174 0.24 -4.56 8.54
CA ASN A 174 -0.59 -4.10 9.64
C ASN A 174 -1.73 -3.18 9.15
N ARG A 175 -2.98 -3.62 9.30
CA ARG A 175 -4.20 -2.87 8.92
C ARG A 175 -4.45 -1.62 9.78
N GLN A 176 -3.76 -1.48 10.92
CA GLN A 176 -3.81 -0.33 11.83
C GLN A 176 -2.52 0.51 11.79
N THR A 177 -1.75 0.40 10.70
CA THR A 177 -0.48 1.13 10.55
C THR A 177 -0.68 2.63 10.37
N ASP A 178 0.26 3.42 10.89
CA ASP A 178 0.39 4.84 10.56
C ASP A 178 1.08 5.07 9.20
N LEU A 179 1.71 4.04 8.62
CA LEU A 179 2.53 4.12 7.41
C LEU A 179 2.10 3.09 6.35
N MET A 180 1.73 3.58 5.18
CA MET A 180 1.31 2.78 4.03
C MET A 180 2.24 3.00 2.84
N LEU A 181 2.70 1.92 2.21
CA LEU A 181 3.53 1.94 1.01
C LEU A 181 2.69 1.47 -0.19
N ILE A 182 2.76 2.24 -1.27
CA ILE A 182 1.98 1.97 -2.49
C ILE A 182 2.94 1.92 -3.68
N GLY A 183 3.07 0.72 -4.26
CA GLY A 183 3.82 0.47 -5.48
C GLY A 183 2.98 0.55 -6.76
N GLU A 184 3.59 0.13 -7.86
CA GLU A 184 2.99 0.19 -9.20
C GLU A 184 2.03 -0.98 -9.45
N ALA A 185 2.57 -2.19 -9.58
CA ALA A 185 1.82 -3.37 -9.95
C ALA A 185 2.54 -4.63 -9.45
N PRO A 186 1.85 -5.77 -9.35
CA PRO A 186 2.48 -7.07 -9.11
C PRO A 186 3.45 -7.45 -10.23
N GLY A 187 4.58 -8.04 -9.87
CA GLY A 187 5.46 -8.76 -10.79
C GLY A 187 5.12 -10.24 -10.86
N ALA A 188 6.02 -11.05 -11.43
CA ALA A 188 5.81 -12.49 -11.61
C ALA A 188 5.73 -13.23 -10.26
N ASP A 189 6.69 -12.97 -9.38
CA ASP A 189 6.76 -13.62 -8.06
C ASP A 189 5.55 -13.22 -7.20
N GLU A 190 5.13 -11.95 -7.29
CA GLU A 190 3.95 -11.44 -6.59
C GLU A 190 2.64 -12.07 -7.12
N ASP A 191 2.50 -12.22 -8.43
CA ASP A 191 1.33 -12.86 -9.05
C ASP A 191 1.21 -14.34 -8.66
N GLU A 192 2.35 -15.04 -8.54
CA GLU A 192 2.38 -16.43 -8.11
C GLU A 192 2.05 -16.58 -6.61
N GLN A 193 2.56 -15.68 -5.76
CA GLN A 193 2.45 -15.79 -4.30
C GLN A 193 1.26 -15.04 -3.69
N GLY A 194 0.71 -14.04 -4.38
CA GLY A 194 -0.45 -13.27 -3.93
C GLY A 194 -0.08 -12.14 -2.98
N GLU A 195 1.21 -11.94 -2.73
CA GLU A 195 1.75 -10.93 -1.84
C GLU A 195 2.57 -9.88 -2.61
N PRO A 196 2.46 -8.60 -2.27
CA PRO A 196 3.17 -7.54 -2.98
C PRO A 196 4.64 -7.51 -2.56
N PHE A 197 5.54 -7.16 -3.48
CA PHE A 197 6.96 -6.99 -3.17
C PHE A 197 7.56 -8.21 -2.47
N VAL A 198 7.48 -9.39 -3.09
CA VAL A 198 8.13 -10.63 -2.61
C VAL A 198 9.32 -11.03 -3.49
N GLY A 199 9.39 -10.54 -4.72
CA GLY A 199 10.54 -10.76 -5.59
C GLY A 199 11.78 -9.98 -5.16
N ARG A 200 12.81 -9.96 -6.03
CA ARG A 200 14.08 -9.24 -5.76
C ARG A 200 13.91 -7.75 -5.39
N ALA A 201 12.96 -7.07 -6.03
CA ALA A 201 12.65 -5.68 -5.73
C ALA A 201 12.03 -5.54 -4.33
N GLY A 202 11.23 -6.53 -3.93
CA GLY A 202 10.62 -6.59 -2.61
C GLY A 202 11.58 -6.92 -1.48
N GLN A 203 12.57 -7.78 -1.73
CA GLN A 203 13.67 -7.99 -0.78
C GLN A 203 14.43 -6.69 -0.54
N LEU A 204 14.76 -5.94 -1.59
CA LEU A 204 15.41 -4.64 -1.43
C LEU A 204 14.51 -3.63 -0.69
N LEU A 205 13.19 -3.62 -0.95
CA LEU A 205 12.26 -2.78 -0.17
C LEU A 205 12.30 -3.14 1.32
N THR A 206 12.35 -4.43 1.63
CA THR A 206 12.44 -4.93 3.00
C THR A 206 13.74 -4.47 3.67
N ASP A 207 14.88 -4.57 2.97
CA ASP A 207 16.18 -4.07 3.46
C ASP A 207 16.16 -2.55 3.65
N MET A 208 15.50 -1.81 2.76
CA MET A 208 15.33 -0.36 2.84
C MET A 208 14.51 0.06 4.07
N LEU A 209 13.41 -0.65 4.38
CA LEU A 209 12.63 -0.43 5.58
C LEU A 209 13.43 -0.72 6.84
N TYR A 210 14.15 -1.86 6.85
CA TYR A 210 14.98 -2.27 7.98
C TYR A 210 16.06 -1.22 8.29
N ALA A 211 16.66 -0.61 7.26
CA ALA A 211 17.69 0.42 7.42
C ALA A 211 17.19 1.73 8.09
N ILE A 212 15.88 1.90 8.23
CA ILE A 212 15.25 3.02 8.97
C ILE A 212 14.40 2.54 10.15
N ASP A 213 14.77 1.40 10.73
CA ASP A 213 14.14 0.80 11.92
C ASP A 213 12.64 0.48 11.74
N LEU A 214 12.21 0.24 10.50
CA LEU A 214 10.86 -0.23 10.18
C LEU A 214 10.89 -1.71 9.81
N LYS A 215 9.95 -2.47 10.39
CA LYS A 215 9.74 -3.88 10.02
C LYS A 215 8.62 -3.96 8.99
N ARG A 216 8.77 -4.87 8.03
CA ARG A 216 7.79 -5.07 6.95
C ARG A 216 6.38 -5.34 7.49
N GLU A 217 6.27 -6.06 8.60
CA GLU A 217 5.00 -6.44 9.22
C GLU A 217 4.33 -5.27 9.95
N THR A 218 5.08 -4.21 10.26
CA THR A 218 4.56 -3.03 10.99
C THR A 218 3.93 -1.98 10.07
N VAL A 219 4.19 -2.08 8.76
CA VAL A 219 3.63 -1.21 7.73
C VAL A 219 2.58 -1.96 6.92
N TYR A 220 1.84 -1.26 6.06
CA TYR A 220 0.97 -1.89 5.07
C TYR A 220 1.51 -1.63 3.68
N ILE A 221 1.65 -2.67 2.87
CA ILE A 221 2.23 -2.61 1.53
C ILE A 221 1.18 -3.06 0.52
N THR A 222 1.00 -2.28 -0.53
CA THR A 222 0.09 -2.60 -1.64
C THR A 222 0.55 -1.95 -2.94
N ASN A 223 -0.24 -2.07 -4.01
CA ASN A 223 0.02 -1.49 -5.33
C ASN A 223 -1.18 -0.69 -5.84
N VAL A 224 -0.98 0.20 -6.81
CA VAL A 224 -2.09 0.94 -7.44
C VAL A 224 -3.02 0.02 -8.25
N VAL A 225 -2.48 -1.02 -8.89
CA VAL A 225 -3.28 -2.11 -9.48
C VAL A 225 -3.06 -3.43 -8.72
N LYS A 226 -4.08 -4.28 -8.66
CA LYS A 226 -4.05 -5.56 -7.91
C LYS A 226 -3.75 -6.79 -8.77
N CYS A 227 -3.50 -6.61 -10.06
CA CYS A 227 -3.28 -7.69 -11.02
C CYS A 227 -1.98 -7.41 -11.79
N ARG A 228 -1.21 -8.45 -12.10
CA ARG A 228 0.02 -8.34 -12.88
C ARG A 228 -0.28 -7.98 -14.35
N PRO A 229 0.29 -6.89 -14.88
CA PRO A 229 0.28 -6.62 -16.32
C PRO A 229 1.09 -7.64 -17.11
N PRO A 230 0.66 -8.04 -18.32
CA PRO A 230 1.41 -8.94 -19.19
C PRO A 230 2.87 -8.49 -19.35
N GLU A 231 3.80 -9.44 -19.26
CA GLU A 231 5.24 -9.17 -19.40
C GLU A 231 5.82 -8.13 -18.42
N ASN A 232 5.13 -7.85 -17.31
CA ASN A 232 5.49 -6.79 -16.35
C ASN A 232 5.59 -5.39 -17.00
N ARG A 233 4.78 -5.11 -18.03
CA ARG A 233 4.62 -3.74 -18.53
C ARG A 233 4.04 -2.83 -17.44
N ASN A 234 4.14 -1.52 -17.64
CA ASN A 234 3.40 -0.58 -16.78
C ASN A 234 1.88 -0.78 -16.99
N PRO A 235 1.06 -0.57 -15.94
CA PRO A 235 -0.39 -0.55 -16.11
C PRO A 235 -0.81 0.62 -16.99
N GLU A 236 -1.86 0.40 -17.79
CA GLU A 236 -2.47 1.40 -18.65
C GLU A 236 -3.37 2.35 -17.83
N PRO A 237 -3.64 3.57 -18.32
CA PRO A 237 -4.50 4.52 -17.61
C PRO A 237 -5.88 3.95 -17.25
N HIS A 238 -6.50 3.18 -18.15
CA HIS A 238 -7.80 2.58 -17.88
C HIS A 238 -7.75 1.53 -16.76
N GLU A 239 -6.65 0.76 -16.67
CA GLU A 239 -6.43 -0.26 -15.64
C GLU A 239 -6.27 0.39 -14.26
N LEU A 240 -5.54 1.52 -14.20
CA LEU A 240 -5.41 2.34 -13.01
C LEU A 240 -6.77 2.87 -12.55
N THR A 241 -7.58 3.43 -13.47
CA THR A 241 -8.92 3.93 -13.17
C THR A 241 -9.83 2.84 -12.62
N CYS A 242 -9.87 1.66 -13.26
CA CYS A 242 -10.69 0.53 -12.82
C CYS A 242 -10.31 0.03 -11.42
N CYS A 243 -9.04 0.09 -11.05
CA CYS A 243 -8.55 -0.41 -9.76
C CYS A 243 -8.60 0.63 -8.63
N ASN A 244 -8.75 1.92 -8.97
CA ASN A 244 -8.58 3.02 -8.02
C ASN A 244 -9.52 2.94 -6.82
N ALA A 245 -10.78 2.55 -7.03
CA ALA A 245 -11.76 2.45 -5.95
C ALA A 245 -11.33 1.47 -4.84
N PHE A 246 -10.63 0.39 -5.18
CA PHE A 246 -10.11 -0.56 -4.19
C PHE A 246 -8.98 0.04 -3.37
N LEU A 247 -8.04 0.74 -4.02
CA LEU A 247 -6.95 1.40 -3.32
C LEU A 247 -7.47 2.50 -2.40
N GLN A 248 -8.38 3.33 -2.90
CA GLN A 248 -9.01 4.38 -2.11
C GLN A 248 -9.69 3.80 -0.87
N ARG A 249 -10.46 2.71 -1.04
CA ARG A 249 -11.10 2.05 0.08
C ARG A 249 -10.10 1.47 1.09
N GLN A 250 -8.99 0.89 0.63
CA GLN A 250 -7.91 0.45 1.53
C GLN A 250 -7.34 1.61 2.35
N ILE A 251 -7.11 2.77 1.74
CA ILE A 251 -6.61 3.97 2.42
C ILE A 251 -7.64 4.48 3.45
N GLU A 252 -8.92 4.48 3.11
CA GLU A 252 -10.01 4.89 4.02
C GLU A 252 -10.18 3.97 5.23
N LEU A 253 -9.98 2.66 5.04
CA LEU A 253 -10.06 1.67 6.12
C LEU A 253 -8.84 1.73 7.04
N ILE A 254 -7.63 1.87 6.48
CA ILE A 254 -6.38 1.93 7.25
C ILE A 254 -6.20 3.28 7.95
N LYS A 255 -6.57 4.39 7.27
CA LYS A 255 -6.36 5.77 7.72
C LYS A 255 -4.89 6.06 8.10
N PRO A 256 -3.93 5.81 7.19
CA PRO A 256 -2.51 6.02 7.49
C PRO A 256 -2.23 7.51 7.74
N LYS A 257 -1.24 7.81 8.59
CA LYS A 257 -0.71 9.16 8.79
C LYS A 257 0.28 9.58 7.70
N LEU A 258 0.89 8.61 7.01
CA LEU A 258 1.84 8.85 5.92
C LEU A 258 1.69 7.79 4.82
N ILE A 259 1.67 8.26 3.57
CA ILE A 259 1.70 7.42 2.37
C ILE A 259 3.07 7.57 1.69
N ILE A 260 3.69 6.45 1.32
CA ILE A 260 4.90 6.40 0.50
C ILE A 260 4.55 5.89 -0.89
N ALA A 261 4.66 6.75 -1.89
CA ALA A 261 4.55 6.37 -3.29
C ALA A 261 5.89 5.79 -3.76
N VAL A 262 5.91 4.49 -4.02
CA VAL A 262 7.12 3.75 -4.40
C VAL A 262 7.19 3.67 -5.92
N GLY A 263 7.95 4.56 -6.54
CA GLY A 263 8.15 4.61 -7.98
C GLY A 263 7.29 5.64 -8.71
N ARG A 264 7.61 5.81 -9.99
CA ARG A 264 7.03 6.85 -10.85
C ARG A 264 5.53 6.66 -11.05
N VAL A 265 5.07 5.47 -11.43
CA VAL A 265 3.65 5.24 -11.74
C VAL A 265 2.77 5.44 -10.52
N ALA A 266 3.18 4.91 -9.35
CA ALA A 266 2.48 5.15 -8.09
C ALA A 266 2.42 6.64 -7.74
N ALA A 267 3.55 7.37 -7.87
CA ALA A 267 3.58 8.80 -7.58
C ALA A 267 2.71 9.62 -8.54
N HIS A 268 2.76 9.32 -9.84
CA HIS A 268 1.94 10.01 -10.85
C HIS A 268 0.44 9.78 -10.60
N HIS A 269 0.05 8.53 -10.31
CA HIS A 269 -1.34 8.18 -10.04
C HIS A 269 -1.87 8.86 -8.77
N LEU A 270 -1.11 8.82 -7.68
CA LEU A 270 -1.54 9.37 -6.39
C LEU A 270 -1.51 10.90 -6.34
N LEU A 271 -0.59 11.54 -7.08
CA LEU A 271 -0.44 13.00 -7.10
C LEU A 271 -1.08 13.67 -8.31
N GLU A 272 -1.70 12.89 -9.21
CA GLU A 272 -2.31 13.36 -10.45
C GLU A 272 -1.37 14.29 -11.23
N THR A 273 -0.13 13.82 -11.44
CA THR A 273 0.94 14.63 -12.04
C THR A 273 1.78 13.82 -13.02
N ASP A 274 2.37 14.52 -13.99
CA ASP A 274 3.39 13.97 -14.90
C ASP A 274 4.82 14.39 -14.54
N THR A 275 4.99 15.01 -13.37
CA THR A 275 6.29 15.49 -12.90
C THR A 275 7.28 14.32 -12.73
N PRO A 276 8.49 14.39 -13.30
CA PRO A 276 9.49 13.34 -13.13
C PRO A 276 9.75 13.04 -11.66
N ILE A 277 9.84 11.74 -11.32
CA ILE A 277 10.04 11.28 -9.95
C ILE A 277 11.23 11.95 -9.24
N SER A 278 12.32 12.26 -9.97
CA SER A 278 13.50 12.95 -9.43
C SER A 278 13.19 14.36 -8.88
N LYS A 279 12.15 15.02 -9.39
CA LYS A 279 11.66 16.32 -8.92
C LYS A 279 10.58 16.21 -7.84
N LEU A 280 10.07 15.02 -7.58
CA LEU A 280 9.04 14.78 -6.55
C LEU A 280 9.66 14.31 -5.22
N ARG A 281 10.85 13.70 -5.24
CA ARG A 281 11.46 13.19 -4.01
C ARG A 281 11.82 14.33 -3.04
N LEU A 282 12.02 13.96 -1.77
CA LEU A 282 12.39 14.89 -0.69
C LEU A 282 11.39 16.05 -0.48
N GLN A 283 10.11 15.81 -0.81
CA GLN A 283 9.02 16.75 -0.61
C GLN A 283 7.84 16.04 0.05
N ARG A 284 7.01 16.80 0.78
CA ARG A 284 5.74 16.34 1.36
C ARG A 284 4.59 16.91 0.53
N PHE A 285 3.85 16.03 -0.10
CA PHE A 285 2.60 16.34 -0.76
C PHE A 285 1.42 15.98 0.14
N LYS A 286 0.21 16.25 -0.34
CA LYS A 286 -1.04 15.93 0.35
C LYS A 286 -1.89 15.07 -0.57
N TYR A 287 -2.34 13.93 -0.07
CA TYR A 287 -3.21 13.00 -0.77
C TYR A 287 -4.64 13.07 -0.26
N GLY A 288 -5.60 13.07 -1.18
CA GLY A 288 -7.03 13.04 -0.91
C GLY A 288 -7.56 14.25 -0.13
N GLU A 289 -8.84 14.19 0.21
CA GLU A 289 -9.55 15.27 0.92
C GLU A 289 -9.04 15.45 2.36
N THR A 290 -8.64 14.34 3.00
CA THR A 290 -8.05 14.31 4.34
C THR A 290 -6.61 14.84 4.38
N LYS A 291 -6.02 15.16 3.22
CA LYS A 291 -4.68 15.75 3.08
C LYS A 291 -3.59 14.93 3.77
N ILE A 292 -3.65 13.61 3.62
CA ILE A 292 -2.65 12.69 4.18
C ILE A 292 -1.27 13.05 3.58
N PRO A 293 -0.24 13.27 4.40
CA PRO A 293 1.12 13.46 3.90
C PRO A 293 1.54 12.33 2.95
N LEU A 294 2.09 12.70 1.79
CA LEU A 294 2.59 11.76 0.80
C LEU A 294 4.03 12.09 0.41
N ILE A 295 4.90 11.10 0.44
CA ILE A 295 6.30 11.21 0.00
C ILE A 295 6.54 10.22 -1.15
N ALA A 296 7.21 10.68 -2.20
CA ALA A 296 7.58 9.83 -3.33
C ALA A 296 9.06 9.40 -3.22
N THR A 297 9.35 8.14 -3.56
CA THR A 297 10.73 7.61 -3.67
C THR A 297 10.89 6.77 -4.93
N TYR A 298 12.13 6.40 -5.26
CA TYR A 298 12.39 5.49 -6.37
C TYR A 298 11.87 4.08 -6.10
N HIS A 299 11.45 3.40 -7.18
CA HIS A 299 11.08 1.99 -7.09
C HIS A 299 12.32 1.12 -6.87
N PRO A 300 12.30 0.10 -5.99
CA PRO A 300 13.46 -0.79 -5.76
C PRO A 300 13.98 -1.45 -7.04
N ALA A 301 13.09 -1.85 -7.96
CA ALA A 301 13.50 -2.38 -9.27
C ALA A 301 14.35 -1.40 -10.10
N TYR A 302 14.13 -0.09 -9.97
CA TYR A 302 14.98 0.92 -10.60
C TYR A 302 16.38 0.94 -9.96
N LEU A 303 16.46 0.83 -8.63
CA LEU A 303 17.73 0.79 -7.89
C LEU A 303 18.54 -0.48 -8.15
N LEU A 304 17.87 -1.61 -8.42
CA LEU A 304 18.54 -2.84 -8.84
C LEU A 304 19.18 -2.71 -10.23
N ARG A 305 18.56 -1.94 -11.14
CA ARG A 305 19.11 -1.66 -12.47
C ARG A 305 20.13 -0.52 -12.47
N ARG A 306 20.00 0.43 -11.54
CA ARG A 306 20.91 1.58 -11.35
C ARG A 306 21.39 1.69 -9.90
N PRO A 307 22.34 0.84 -9.47
CA PRO A 307 22.82 0.83 -8.08
C PRO A 307 23.42 2.16 -7.61
N THR A 308 23.94 2.99 -8.53
CA THR A 308 24.48 4.32 -8.22
C THR A 308 23.43 5.27 -7.62
N GLU A 309 22.15 5.03 -7.90
CA GLU A 309 21.04 5.83 -7.41
C GLU A 309 20.63 5.47 -5.97
N LYS A 310 21.20 4.42 -5.37
CA LYS A 310 20.90 4.02 -3.99
C LYS A 310 21.22 5.13 -2.98
N ARG A 311 22.24 5.96 -3.24
CA ARG A 311 22.55 7.13 -2.40
C ARG A 311 21.39 8.12 -2.34
N GLN A 312 20.71 8.33 -3.46
CA GLN A 312 19.55 9.22 -3.54
C GLN A 312 18.35 8.62 -2.78
N SER A 313 18.09 7.32 -2.92
CA SER A 313 17.06 6.66 -2.13
C SER A 313 17.36 6.63 -0.64
N TRP A 314 18.63 6.56 -0.24
CA TRP A 314 18.99 6.69 1.18
C TRP A 314 18.56 8.05 1.76
N GLN A 315 18.72 9.14 1.02
CA GLN A 315 18.23 10.46 1.45
C GLN A 315 16.71 10.46 1.60
N ASP A 316 15.99 9.81 0.68
CA ASP A 316 14.54 9.68 0.78
C ASP A 316 14.13 8.91 2.04
N LEU A 317 14.82 7.81 2.36
CA LEU A 317 14.56 7.00 3.56
C LEU A 317 14.80 7.79 4.84
N GLN A 318 15.89 8.58 4.90
CA GLN A 318 16.14 9.48 6.03
C GLN A 318 15.02 10.52 6.19
N PHE A 319 14.53 11.07 5.07
CA PHE A 319 13.43 12.02 5.08
C PHE A 319 12.09 11.37 5.52
N ILE A 320 11.83 10.14 5.10
CA ILE A 320 10.68 9.34 5.54
C ILE A 320 10.76 9.06 7.04
N TYR A 321 11.94 8.67 7.54
CA TYR A 321 12.16 8.42 8.97
C TYR A 321 11.89 9.66 9.82
N GLN A 322 12.44 10.82 9.41
CA GLN A 322 12.20 12.10 10.07
C GLN A 322 10.71 12.45 10.08
N THR A 323 10.04 12.34 8.93
CA THR A 323 8.61 12.62 8.81
C THR A 323 7.75 11.69 9.67
N THR A 324 8.09 10.40 9.71
CA THR A 324 7.38 9.41 10.54
C THR A 324 7.55 9.71 12.03
N THR A 325 8.73 10.19 12.44
CA THR A 325 8.99 10.58 13.83
C THR A 325 8.21 11.83 14.23
N GLU A 326 8.16 12.83 13.35
CA GLU A 326 7.37 14.06 13.56
C GLU A 326 5.88 13.76 13.72
N LEU A 327 5.31 12.85 12.91
CA LEU A 327 3.88 12.50 12.96
C LEU A 327 3.46 11.64 14.16
N LYS A 328 4.42 11.10 14.91
CA LYS A 328 4.17 10.36 16.16
C LYS A 328 4.13 11.26 17.40
N THR A 329 4.60 12.50 17.27
CA THR A 329 4.67 13.49 18.35
C THR A 329 3.39 14.31 18.38
#